data_AF-A0A7X3MI97-F1
#
_entry.id   AF-A0A7X3MI97-F1
#
_cell.length_a   1.000
_cell.length_b   1.000
_cell.length_c   1.000
_cell.angle_alpha   90.00
_cell.angle_beta   90.00
_cell.angle_gamma   90.00
#
_symmetry.space_group_name_H-M   'P 1'
#
loop_
_entity.id
_entity.type
_entity.pdbx_description
1 polymer ?
#
loop_
_entity_poly.entity_id
_entity_poly.type
_entity_poly.pdbx_seq_one_letter_code
_entity_poly.pdbx_strand_id
1 'polypeptide(L)'
;MSNEKICVYTCITGDYDELQPVYQEEGIDYICFTNNRNLKSAEWEMIYIEDNNNLGNMLLSREIKILGHPLLKDRYDISIWIDGAVQVRNSIKNFLNQYCEIDKYNMACFRHSVRDCVYEEAIACIIGRKEDKENLVPVLKMLREEKYPEHYGLAECTVLIRRHNNILVKQAMKLWFELLKKYAKRDQLYFPYVVRNMELNIQWIDMNVFENPYFFSKSHRQLKDITSCRIVFGKCRDVESCAYQDYVIEENDRGCKLQFVMPLECEDILINFGTHFGRMIYNFSIDVSEVTEISYSGLPVLKYHVFDNEDMVIRIRGKFSLGQKIGLFFNLSRTDDFLDQKFLDAIIDSYYYDKRTFNNSIRSMEQQNQKMNYEYNNINQKYKEMLDRCSELEKRLKPYEEIRVSPLYDKVRPLCERQDLVTKVIRKVILKRY
;
A
#
# COMPACT_ATOMS: atom_id res chain seq x y z
N MET A 1 -28.79 3.07 -8.65
CA MET A 1 -28.09 2.18 -9.61
C MET A 1 -29.01 1.39 -10.56
N SER A 2 -30.34 1.55 -10.58
CA SER A 2 -31.25 0.59 -11.24
C SER A 2 -31.21 0.54 -12.78
N ASN A 3 -30.32 1.26 -13.47
CA ASN A 3 -30.25 1.25 -14.94
C ASN A 3 -28.83 1.33 -15.52
N GLU A 4 -27.79 1.19 -14.70
CA GLU A 4 -26.40 1.27 -15.18
C GLU A 4 -25.95 -0.09 -15.72
N LYS A 5 -25.27 -0.07 -16.87
CA LYS A 5 -24.67 -1.26 -17.45
C LYS A 5 -23.30 -1.51 -16.82
N ILE A 6 -23.13 -2.69 -16.22
CA ILE A 6 -21.96 -3.03 -15.43
C ILE A 6 -21.23 -4.19 -16.09
N CYS A 7 -19.90 -4.10 -16.16
CA CYS A 7 -19.06 -5.26 -16.42
C CYS A 7 -18.04 -5.47 -15.31
N VAL A 8 -17.75 -6.73 -15.02
CA VAL A 8 -16.59 -7.19 -14.27
C VAL A 8 -15.67 -7.87 -15.25
N TYR A 9 -14.40 -7.50 -15.28
CA TYR A 9 -13.47 -8.07 -16.24
C TYR A 9 -12.08 -8.31 -15.68
N THR A 10 -11.41 -9.31 -16.25
CA THR A 10 -10.03 -9.68 -15.94
C THR A 10 -9.26 -10.00 -17.22
N CYS A 11 -7.93 -10.10 -17.13
CA CYS A 11 -7.09 -10.50 -18.24
C CYS A 11 -5.96 -11.43 -17.78
N ILE A 12 -5.99 -12.67 -18.29
CA ILE A 12 -5.01 -13.72 -17.99
C ILE A 12 -4.23 -14.04 -19.26
N THR A 13 -2.94 -13.73 -19.25
CA THR A 13 -2.02 -13.95 -20.39
C THR A 13 -0.83 -14.79 -19.96
N GLY A 14 -0.37 -15.69 -20.83
CA GLY A 14 0.82 -16.52 -20.55
C GLY A 14 0.65 -17.47 -19.37
N ASP A 15 -0.58 -17.93 -19.12
CA ASP A 15 -0.94 -18.87 -18.04
C ASP A 15 -0.51 -18.43 -16.64
N TYR A 16 -0.42 -17.11 -16.44
CA TYR A 16 0.04 -16.50 -15.20
C TYR A 16 -0.86 -16.83 -13.99
N ASP A 17 -2.17 -16.88 -14.22
CA ASP A 17 -3.17 -17.11 -13.19
C ASP A 17 -4.15 -18.21 -13.57
N GLU A 18 -4.72 -18.83 -12.54
CA GLU A 18 -5.92 -19.64 -12.68
C GLU A 18 -7.15 -18.73 -12.59
N LEU A 19 -8.03 -18.82 -13.59
CA LEU A 19 -9.27 -18.04 -13.61
C LEU A 19 -10.16 -18.45 -12.44
N GLN A 20 -10.47 -17.50 -11.56
CA GLN A 20 -11.29 -17.74 -10.38
C GLN A 20 -12.79 -17.66 -10.66
N PRO A 21 -13.61 -18.38 -9.88
CA PRO A 21 -15.05 -18.36 -10.06
C PRO A 21 -15.66 -17.03 -9.62
N VAL A 22 -16.84 -16.74 -10.15
CA VAL A 22 -17.61 -15.54 -9.84
C VAL A 22 -19.03 -15.89 -9.42
N TYR A 23 -19.50 -15.20 -8.38
CA TYR A 23 -20.92 -15.11 -8.09
C TYR A 23 -21.59 -14.34 -9.25
N GLN A 24 -22.24 -15.07 -10.16
CA GLN A 24 -22.94 -14.48 -11.30
C GLN A 24 -24.19 -13.74 -10.83
N GLU A 25 -24.31 -12.49 -11.25
CA GLU A 25 -25.43 -11.62 -10.93
C GLU A 25 -26.08 -11.11 -12.21
N GLU A 26 -27.40 -11.23 -12.30
CA GLU A 26 -28.17 -10.77 -13.47
C GLU A 26 -27.93 -9.28 -13.74
N GLY A 27 -27.71 -8.92 -15.02
CA GLY A 27 -27.43 -7.54 -15.43
C GLY A 27 -25.97 -7.09 -15.22
N ILE A 28 -25.06 -8.03 -14.94
CA ILE A 28 -23.61 -7.81 -14.96
C ILE A 28 -22.98 -8.78 -15.95
N ASP A 29 -22.15 -8.26 -16.86
CA ASP A 29 -21.36 -9.09 -17.76
C ASP A 29 -19.99 -9.38 -17.13
N TYR A 30 -19.59 -10.66 -17.14
CA TYR A 30 -18.31 -11.12 -16.60
C TYR A 30 -17.41 -11.54 -17.75
N ILE A 31 -16.33 -10.80 -18.00
CA ILE A 31 -15.50 -10.95 -19.21
C ILE A 31 -14.05 -11.30 -18.85
N CYS A 32 -13.54 -12.40 -19.39
CA CYS A 32 -12.14 -12.78 -19.26
C CYS A 32 -11.41 -12.63 -20.61
N PHE A 33 -10.46 -11.71 -20.68
CA PHE A 33 -9.56 -11.59 -21.81
C PHE A 33 -8.38 -12.56 -21.65
N THR A 34 -8.00 -13.26 -22.72
CA THR A 34 -6.86 -14.19 -22.65
C THR A 34 -6.22 -14.46 -24.01
N ASN A 35 -4.92 -14.77 -24.02
CA ASN A 35 -4.24 -15.32 -25.19
C ASN A 35 -4.11 -16.86 -25.14
N ASN A 36 -4.76 -17.52 -24.19
CA ASN A 36 -4.83 -18.98 -24.11
C ASN A 36 -6.20 -19.48 -24.60
N ARG A 37 -6.23 -20.10 -25.79
CA ARG A 37 -7.47 -20.67 -26.37
C ARG A 37 -8.03 -21.87 -25.60
N ASN A 38 -7.24 -22.49 -24.73
CA ASN A 38 -7.62 -23.65 -23.92
C ASN A 38 -8.28 -23.24 -22.60
N LEU A 39 -8.15 -21.98 -22.17
CA LEU A 39 -8.85 -21.49 -20.99
C LEU A 39 -10.36 -21.40 -21.29
N LYS A 40 -11.18 -22.01 -20.44
CA LYS A 40 -12.63 -22.08 -20.56
C LYS A 40 -13.29 -21.77 -19.22
N SER A 41 -14.48 -21.21 -19.27
CA SER A 41 -15.34 -21.02 -18.10
C SER A 41 -16.80 -21.06 -18.54
N ALA A 42 -17.67 -21.54 -17.64
CA ALA A 42 -19.12 -21.38 -17.78
C ALA A 42 -19.62 -20.04 -17.19
N GLU A 43 -18.81 -19.42 -16.34
CA GLU A 43 -19.18 -18.23 -15.58
C GLU A 43 -18.71 -16.93 -16.24
N TRP A 44 -17.66 -17.03 -17.06
CA TRP A 44 -17.02 -15.92 -17.77
C TRP A 44 -17.23 -16.01 -19.28
N GLU A 45 -17.54 -14.89 -19.91
CA GLU A 45 -17.40 -14.71 -21.36
C GLU A 45 -15.91 -14.64 -21.72
N MET A 46 -15.45 -15.62 -22.50
CA MET A 46 -14.05 -15.73 -22.88
C MET A 46 -13.77 -14.97 -24.18
N ILE A 47 -12.94 -13.92 -24.09
CA ILE A 47 -12.50 -13.14 -25.25
C ILE A 47 -11.03 -13.40 -25.53
N TYR A 48 -10.74 -13.91 -26.73
CA TYR A 48 -9.36 -14.12 -27.16
C TYR A 48 -8.72 -12.80 -27.61
N ILE A 49 -7.48 -12.55 -27.17
CA ILE A 49 -6.69 -11.37 -27.54
C ILE A 49 -5.32 -11.77 -28.10
N GLU A 50 -4.79 -10.94 -28.99
CA GLU A 50 -3.48 -11.11 -29.63
C GLU A 50 -2.53 -9.98 -29.21
N ASP A 51 -1.24 -10.31 -29.06
CA ASP A 51 -0.19 -9.34 -28.76
C ASP A 51 0.35 -8.68 -30.03
N ASN A 52 -0.50 -7.91 -30.71
CA ASN A 52 -0.18 -7.32 -32.01
C ASN A 52 0.99 -6.32 -31.97
N ASN A 53 1.27 -5.76 -30.79
CA ASN A 53 2.33 -4.77 -30.57
C ASN A 53 3.57 -5.38 -29.91
N ASN A 54 3.62 -6.71 -29.72
CA ASN A 54 4.73 -7.43 -29.09
C ASN A 54 5.11 -6.84 -27.71
N LEU A 55 4.10 -6.53 -26.89
CA LEU A 55 4.26 -5.97 -25.55
C LEU A 55 4.78 -7.01 -24.54
N GLY A 56 4.53 -8.28 -24.80
CA GLY A 56 4.67 -9.40 -23.88
C GLY A 56 3.49 -9.51 -22.91
N ASN A 57 3.29 -10.72 -22.37
CA ASN A 57 2.13 -11.07 -21.52
C ASN A 57 1.85 -10.06 -20.40
N MET A 58 2.87 -9.66 -19.63
CA MET A 58 2.70 -8.75 -18.50
C MET A 58 2.12 -7.39 -18.92
N LEU A 59 2.70 -6.76 -19.95
CA LEU A 59 2.23 -5.44 -20.40
C LEU A 59 0.89 -5.54 -21.14
N LEU A 60 0.65 -6.63 -21.88
CA LEU A 60 -0.64 -6.88 -22.52
C LEU A 60 -1.78 -7.00 -21.48
N SER A 61 -1.58 -7.76 -20.40
CA SER A 61 -2.55 -7.82 -19.30
C SER A 61 -2.78 -6.44 -18.67
N ARG A 62 -1.72 -5.63 -18.53
CA ARG A 62 -1.78 -4.30 -17.92
C ARG A 62 -2.41 -3.26 -18.84
N GLU A 63 -2.29 -3.43 -20.15
CA GLU A 63 -3.01 -2.63 -21.14
C GLU A 63 -4.53 -2.80 -20.95
N ILE A 64 -5.01 -4.05 -20.92
CA ILE A 64 -6.43 -4.35 -20.69
C ILE A 64 -6.88 -3.86 -19.30
N LYS A 65 -6.07 -4.07 -18.26
CA LYS A 65 -6.35 -3.58 -16.89
C LYS A 65 -6.58 -2.08 -16.82
N ILE A 66 -5.66 -1.32 -17.42
CA ILE A 66 -5.56 0.13 -17.26
C ILE A 66 -6.45 0.83 -18.30
N LEU A 67 -6.28 0.53 -19.59
CA LEU A 67 -7.01 1.19 -20.67
C LEU A 67 -8.41 0.60 -20.91
N GLY A 68 -8.63 -0.65 -20.48
CA GLY A 68 -9.78 -1.43 -20.92
C GLY A 68 -9.60 -2.01 -22.32
N HIS A 69 -10.55 -2.82 -22.76
CA HIS A 69 -10.60 -3.33 -24.12
C HIS A 69 -11.61 -2.54 -24.97
N PRO A 70 -11.39 -2.32 -26.29
CA PRO A 70 -12.34 -1.63 -27.16
C PRO A 70 -13.77 -2.20 -27.13
N LEU A 71 -13.93 -3.50 -26.83
CA LEU A 71 -15.25 -4.12 -26.68
C LEU A 71 -16.06 -3.57 -25.51
N LEU A 72 -15.42 -3.02 -24.48
CA LEU A 72 -16.10 -2.45 -23.31
C LEU A 72 -16.62 -1.03 -23.59
N LYS A 73 -15.97 -0.35 -24.54
CA LYS A 73 -16.21 1.05 -24.85
C LYS A 73 -17.67 1.26 -25.26
N ASP A 74 -18.31 2.26 -24.66
CA ASP A 74 -19.69 2.68 -24.94
C ASP A 74 -20.77 1.61 -24.64
N ARG A 75 -20.38 0.41 -24.17
CA ARG A 75 -21.31 -0.65 -23.75
C ARG A 75 -21.65 -0.60 -22.27
N TYR A 76 -20.71 -0.15 -21.45
CA TYR A 76 -20.84 -0.14 -19.99
C TYR A 76 -20.67 1.26 -19.42
N ASP A 77 -21.47 1.57 -18.39
CA ASP A 77 -21.35 2.79 -17.60
C ASP A 77 -20.32 2.61 -16.49
N ILE A 78 -20.26 1.41 -15.92
CA ILE A 78 -19.33 1.00 -14.87
C ILE A 78 -18.50 -0.17 -15.36
N SER A 79 -17.18 -0.08 -15.20
CA SER A 79 -16.29 -1.22 -15.40
C SER A 79 -15.54 -1.51 -14.11
N ILE A 80 -15.52 -2.77 -13.70
CA ILE A 80 -14.78 -3.27 -12.54
C ILE A 80 -13.69 -4.19 -13.06
N TRP A 81 -12.43 -3.76 -12.95
CA TRP A 81 -11.31 -4.68 -13.13
C TRP A 81 -11.10 -5.49 -11.87
N ILE A 82 -10.81 -6.77 -12.04
CA ILE A 82 -10.24 -7.63 -11.00
C ILE A 82 -9.01 -8.37 -11.55
N ASP A 83 -7.95 -8.51 -10.75
CA ASP A 83 -6.82 -9.37 -11.12
C ASP A 83 -7.29 -10.84 -11.25
N GLY A 84 -6.62 -11.64 -12.08
CA GLY A 84 -7.07 -13.00 -12.44
C GLY A 84 -7.22 -13.96 -11.26
N ALA A 85 -6.46 -13.71 -10.19
CA ALA A 85 -6.49 -14.47 -8.95
C ALA A 85 -7.64 -14.09 -7.99
N VAL A 86 -8.47 -13.10 -8.32
CA VAL A 86 -9.57 -12.62 -7.45
C VAL A 86 -10.84 -13.42 -7.72
N GLN A 87 -11.36 -14.06 -6.68
CA GLN A 87 -12.69 -14.64 -6.63
C GLN A 87 -13.73 -13.59 -6.25
N VAL A 88 -14.86 -13.54 -6.97
CA VAL A 88 -16.05 -12.77 -6.57
C VAL A 88 -17.00 -13.68 -5.81
N ARG A 89 -17.23 -13.42 -4.53
CA ARG A 89 -17.99 -14.30 -3.61
C ARG A 89 -19.44 -13.89 -3.41
N ASN A 90 -19.82 -12.65 -3.73
CA ASN A 90 -21.14 -12.10 -3.40
C ASN A 90 -21.58 -11.02 -4.40
N SER A 91 -22.80 -10.51 -4.26
CA SER A 91 -23.41 -9.49 -5.12
C SER A 91 -22.55 -8.24 -5.27
N ILE A 92 -22.15 -7.95 -6.51
CA ILE A 92 -21.41 -6.75 -6.89
C ILE A 92 -22.34 -5.53 -6.82
N LYS A 93 -23.62 -5.67 -7.17
CA LYS A 93 -24.57 -4.57 -7.01
C LYS A 93 -24.69 -4.13 -5.56
N ASN A 94 -24.74 -5.07 -4.62
CA ASN A 94 -24.77 -4.74 -3.19
C ASN A 94 -23.47 -4.07 -2.75
N PHE A 95 -22.32 -4.62 -3.16
CA PHE A 95 -21.02 -3.99 -2.91
C PHE A 95 -20.98 -2.53 -3.39
N LEU A 96 -21.37 -2.29 -4.65
CA LEU A 96 -21.40 -0.95 -5.21
C LEU A 96 -22.34 -0.06 -4.39
N ASN A 97 -23.58 -0.48 -4.13
CA ASN A 97 -24.56 0.31 -3.38
C ASN A 97 -24.09 0.69 -1.97
N GLN A 98 -23.37 -0.21 -1.30
CA GLN A 98 -22.96 -0.03 0.09
C GLN A 98 -21.64 0.73 0.23
N TYR A 99 -20.69 0.53 -0.70
CA TYR A 99 -19.31 1.00 -0.55
C TYR A 99 -18.86 1.97 -1.64
N CYS A 100 -19.62 2.13 -2.73
CA CYS A 100 -19.21 2.93 -3.88
C CYS A 100 -20.30 3.95 -4.28
N GLU A 101 -20.08 5.21 -3.94
CA GLU A 101 -20.89 6.36 -4.36
C GLU A 101 -20.48 6.85 -5.75
N ILE A 102 -20.44 5.95 -6.74
CA ILE A 102 -19.83 6.20 -8.05
C ILE A 102 -20.46 7.35 -8.85
N ASP A 103 -21.66 7.82 -8.47
CA ASP A 103 -22.29 9.02 -9.03
C ASP A 103 -21.54 10.30 -8.68
N LYS A 104 -20.81 10.30 -7.55
CA LYS A 104 -20.05 11.45 -7.03
C LYS A 104 -18.56 11.37 -7.38
N TYR A 105 -18.05 10.18 -7.65
CA TYR A 105 -16.63 9.92 -7.85
C TYR A 105 -16.32 9.43 -9.26
N ASN A 106 -15.10 9.70 -9.74
CA ASN A 106 -14.65 9.20 -11.03
C ASN A 106 -14.32 7.70 -10.96
N MET A 107 -13.73 7.28 -9.85
CA MET A 107 -13.33 5.89 -9.58
C MET A 107 -13.44 5.58 -8.10
N ALA A 108 -13.53 4.29 -7.77
CA ALA A 108 -13.36 3.80 -6.41
C ALA A 108 -12.22 2.76 -6.37
N CYS A 109 -11.38 2.86 -5.35
CA CYS A 109 -10.19 2.04 -5.17
C CYS A 109 -10.01 1.65 -3.71
N PHE A 110 -9.53 0.43 -3.46
CA PHE A 110 -9.15 -0.01 -2.13
C PHE A 110 -7.84 0.67 -1.71
N ARG A 111 -7.75 1.15 -0.46
CA ARG A 111 -6.47 1.61 0.07
C ARG A 111 -5.50 0.44 0.18
N HIS A 112 -4.24 0.72 -0.10
CA HIS A 112 -3.19 -0.26 0.12
C HIS A 112 -3.12 -0.62 1.61
N SER A 113 -3.20 -1.91 1.88
CA SER A 113 -3.31 -2.52 3.21
C SER A 113 -2.08 -2.31 4.12
N VAL A 114 -0.91 -2.03 3.54
CA VAL A 114 0.37 -2.00 4.27
C VAL A 114 1.11 -0.68 4.10
N ARG A 115 1.06 -0.06 2.92
CA ARG A 115 1.85 1.13 2.58
C ARG A 115 0.95 2.23 2.06
N ASP A 116 1.33 3.48 2.28
CA ASP A 116 0.66 4.65 1.71
C ASP A 116 1.64 5.57 0.94
N CYS A 117 2.91 5.17 0.84
CA CYS A 117 3.98 5.96 0.25
C CYS A 117 4.61 5.26 -0.96
N VAL A 118 4.61 5.93 -2.12
CA VAL A 118 5.19 5.40 -3.36
C VAL A 118 6.70 5.10 -3.25
N TYR A 119 7.42 5.87 -2.45
CA TYR A 119 8.85 5.66 -2.20
C TYR A 119 9.10 4.37 -1.41
N GLU A 120 8.25 4.07 -0.44
CA GLU A 120 8.28 2.81 0.31
C GLU A 120 7.86 1.62 -0.58
N GLU A 121 6.87 1.80 -1.47
CA GLU A 121 6.49 0.77 -2.45
C GLU A 121 7.64 0.43 -3.40
N ALA A 122 8.43 1.42 -3.83
CA ALA A 122 9.61 1.19 -4.65
C ALA A 122 10.67 0.35 -3.91
N ILE A 123 10.90 0.63 -2.62
CA ILE A 123 11.77 -0.19 -1.77
C ILE A 123 11.21 -1.61 -1.64
N ALA A 124 9.91 -1.75 -1.39
CA ALA A 124 9.26 -3.06 -1.32
C ALA A 124 9.37 -3.84 -2.64
N CYS A 125 9.36 -3.17 -3.79
CA CYS A 125 9.61 -3.80 -5.08
C CYS A 125 11.03 -4.35 -5.21
N ILE A 126 12.05 -3.63 -4.71
CA ILE A 126 13.42 -4.13 -4.65
C ILE A 126 13.50 -5.34 -3.71
N ILE A 127 12.98 -5.24 -2.50
CA ILE A 127 13.05 -6.35 -1.52
C ILE A 127 12.29 -7.58 -2.04
N GLY A 128 11.14 -7.38 -2.66
CA GLY A 128 10.26 -8.39 -3.24
C GLY A 128 10.69 -8.92 -4.61
N ARG A 129 11.82 -8.46 -5.16
CA ARG A 129 12.29 -8.82 -6.53
C ARG A 129 11.25 -8.56 -7.62
N LYS A 130 10.38 -7.56 -7.42
CA LYS A 130 9.27 -7.22 -8.34
C LYS A 130 9.71 -6.27 -9.44
N GLU A 131 10.83 -5.59 -9.27
CA GLU A 131 11.42 -4.68 -10.24
C GLU A 131 12.92 -4.50 -9.98
N ASP A 132 13.64 -4.08 -11.02
CA ASP A 132 15.07 -3.78 -10.94
C ASP A 132 15.34 -2.31 -10.58
N LYS A 133 16.48 -2.07 -9.92
CA LYS A 133 16.88 -0.75 -9.44
C LYS A 133 17.00 0.26 -10.58
N GLU A 134 17.54 -0.18 -11.70
CA GLU A 134 17.75 0.63 -12.91
C GLU A 134 16.43 1.16 -13.48
N ASN A 135 15.34 0.43 -13.31
CA ASN A 135 14.01 0.82 -13.78
C ASN A 135 13.30 1.74 -12.77
N LEU A 136 13.55 1.56 -11.47
CA LEU A 136 12.93 2.36 -10.40
C LEU A 136 13.58 3.74 -10.23
N VAL A 137 14.90 3.86 -10.37
CA VAL A 137 15.62 5.13 -10.17
C VAL A 137 15.05 6.27 -11.05
N PRO A 138 14.78 6.08 -12.35
CA PRO A 138 14.13 7.09 -13.18
C PRO A 138 12.73 7.51 -12.69
N VAL A 139 11.94 6.57 -12.16
CA VAL A 139 10.61 6.86 -11.59
C VAL A 139 10.75 7.77 -10.38
N LEU A 140 11.62 7.39 -9.44
CA LEU A 140 11.83 8.15 -8.21
C LEU A 140 12.40 9.54 -8.50
N LYS A 141 13.29 9.65 -9.49
CA LYS A 141 13.81 10.94 -9.96
C LYS A 141 12.68 11.83 -10.48
N MET A 142 11.83 11.32 -11.38
CA MET A 142 10.67 12.06 -11.89
C MET A 142 9.75 12.51 -10.76
N LEU A 143 9.41 11.63 -9.81
CA LEU A 143 8.56 11.97 -8.67
C LEU A 143 9.18 13.08 -7.80
N ARG A 144 10.50 13.01 -7.54
CA ARG A 144 11.23 14.03 -6.75
C ARG A 144 11.29 15.39 -7.48
N GLU A 145 11.52 15.38 -8.80
CA GLU A 145 11.52 16.59 -9.64
C GLU A 145 10.15 17.30 -9.61
N GLU A 146 9.06 16.53 -9.64
CA GLU A 146 7.68 17.00 -9.50
C GLU A 146 7.26 17.30 -8.05
N LYS A 147 8.21 17.21 -7.10
CA LYS A 147 8.00 17.40 -5.66
C LYS A 147 6.81 16.58 -5.15
N TYR A 148 6.71 15.34 -5.61
CA TYR A 148 5.65 14.44 -5.20
C TYR A 148 5.79 14.11 -3.70
N PRO A 149 4.72 14.27 -2.89
CA PRO A 149 4.83 14.10 -1.46
C PRO A 149 4.95 12.63 -1.07
N GLU A 150 5.71 12.37 -0.01
CA GLU A 150 5.65 11.11 0.73
C GLU A 150 4.25 10.96 1.37
N HIS A 151 3.82 9.71 1.58
CA HIS A 151 2.52 9.39 2.21
C HIS A 151 1.28 10.03 1.54
N TYR A 152 1.31 10.24 0.21
CA TYR A 152 0.13 10.73 -0.53
C TYR A 152 -1.05 9.75 -0.52
N GLY A 153 -0.77 8.46 -0.30
CA GLY A 153 -1.70 7.36 -0.43
C GLY A 153 -1.28 6.38 -1.53
N LEU A 154 -1.63 5.11 -1.35
CA LEU A 154 -1.47 4.05 -2.33
C LEU A 154 -2.79 3.28 -2.46
N ALA A 155 -3.05 2.78 -3.67
CA ALA A 155 -4.19 1.92 -3.96
C ALA A 155 -3.74 0.47 -4.12
N GLU A 156 -4.54 -0.47 -3.62
CA GLU A 156 -4.50 -1.83 -4.15
C GLU A 156 -5.10 -1.80 -5.54
N CYS A 157 -4.25 -1.97 -6.56
CA CYS A 157 -4.72 -2.01 -7.95
C CYS A 157 -5.34 -3.37 -8.33
N THR A 158 -5.58 -4.25 -7.35
CA THR A 158 -6.17 -5.58 -7.52
C THR A 158 -7.63 -5.53 -7.94
N VAL A 159 -8.38 -4.52 -7.46
CA VAL A 159 -9.76 -4.24 -7.87
C VAL A 159 -9.88 -2.74 -8.17
N LEU A 160 -10.35 -2.39 -9.37
CA LEU A 160 -10.53 -1.00 -9.79
C LEU A 160 -11.95 -0.78 -10.31
N ILE A 161 -12.70 0.12 -9.67
CA ILE A 161 -14.06 0.48 -10.08
C ILE A 161 -14.00 1.82 -10.79
N ARG A 162 -14.56 1.90 -12.01
CA ARG A 162 -14.47 3.10 -12.86
C ARG A 162 -15.83 3.50 -13.40
N ARG A 163 -16.06 4.81 -13.48
CA ARG A 163 -16.96 5.40 -14.47
C ARG A 163 -16.34 5.25 -15.85
N HIS A 164 -16.69 4.17 -16.54
CA HIS A 164 -15.94 3.66 -17.68
C HIS A 164 -15.80 4.69 -18.81
N ASN A 165 -16.86 5.46 -19.07
CA ASN A 165 -16.88 6.43 -20.16
C ASN A 165 -16.54 7.87 -19.74
N ASN A 166 -16.19 8.11 -18.48
CA ASN A 166 -15.77 9.45 -18.03
C ASN A 166 -14.46 9.87 -18.73
N ILE A 167 -14.44 11.08 -19.29
CA ILE A 167 -13.31 11.58 -20.08
C ILE A 167 -12.02 11.73 -19.25
N LEU A 168 -12.13 12.20 -18.00
CA LEU A 168 -10.98 12.34 -17.11
C LEU A 168 -10.41 10.97 -16.75
N VAL A 169 -11.27 9.97 -16.50
CA VAL A 169 -10.83 8.58 -16.28
C VAL A 169 -10.06 8.07 -17.49
N LYS A 170 -10.60 8.23 -18.71
CA LYS A 170 -9.93 7.78 -19.94
C LYS A 170 -8.57 8.45 -20.15
N GLN A 171 -8.47 9.75 -19.91
CA GLN A 171 -7.20 10.49 -20.02
C GLN A 171 -6.18 10.05 -18.96
N ALA A 172 -6.64 9.86 -17.72
CA ALA A 172 -5.80 9.41 -16.62
C ALA A 172 -5.27 7.99 -16.85
N MET A 173 -6.13 7.05 -17.27
CA MET A 173 -5.70 5.68 -17.60
C MET A 173 -4.68 5.68 -18.75
N LYS A 174 -4.85 6.55 -19.76
CA LYS A 174 -3.86 6.72 -20.81
C LYS A 174 -2.52 7.18 -20.26
N LEU A 175 -2.49 8.23 -19.44
CA LEU A 175 -1.26 8.70 -18.80
C LEU A 175 -0.60 7.60 -17.96
N TRP A 176 -1.40 6.88 -17.17
CA TRP A 176 -0.92 5.77 -16.35
C TRP A 176 -0.22 4.70 -17.18
N PHE A 177 -0.83 4.26 -18.29
CA PHE A 177 -0.24 3.25 -19.15
C PHE A 177 1.01 3.75 -19.89
N GLU A 178 1.04 5.03 -20.31
CA GLU A 178 2.25 5.62 -20.91
C GLU A 178 3.44 5.65 -19.94
N LEU A 179 3.19 5.97 -18.65
CA LEU A 179 4.22 5.90 -17.61
C LEU A 179 4.73 4.47 -17.42
N LEU A 180 3.83 3.49 -17.39
CA LEU A 180 4.18 2.08 -17.26
C LEU A 180 5.03 1.55 -18.44
N LYS A 181 4.76 2.02 -19.66
CA LYS A 181 5.56 1.68 -20.85
C LYS A 181 6.94 2.34 -20.84
N LYS A 182 7.05 3.53 -20.26
CA LYS A 182 8.27 4.34 -20.28
C LYS A 182 9.27 3.93 -19.21
N TYR A 183 8.78 3.47 -18.05
CA TYR A 183 9.59 3.25 -16.86
C TYR A 183 9.39 1.81 -16.30
N ALA A 184 9.58 1.61 -14.99
CA ALA A 184 9.29 0.36 -14.30
C ALA A 184 7.87 -0.16 -14.57
N LYS A 185 7.72 -1.48 -14.70
CA LYS A 185 6.45 -2.15 -15.06
C LYS A 185 5.58 -2.45 -13.83
N ARG A 186 5.65 -1.61 -12.80
CA ARG A 186 4.85 -1.69 -11.57
C ARG A 186 3.76 -0.62 -11.56
N ASP A 187 2.51 -1.05 -11.74
CA ASP A 187 1.34 -0.18 -11.86
C ASP A 187 1.10 0.72 -10.63
N GLN A 188 1.25 0.17 -9.42
CA GLN A 188 1.05 0.89 -8.15
C GLN A 188 1.96 2.12 -7.97
N LEU A 189 3.11 2.18 -8.65
CA LEU A 189 4.03 3.32 -8.53
C LEU A 189 3.51 4.61 -9.16
N TYR A 190 2.59 4.50 -10.12
CA TYR A 190 2.15 5.64 -10.92
C TYR A 190 0.70 6.03 -10.64
N PHE A 191 -0.13 5.11 -10.17
CA PHE A 191 -1.56 5.40 -9.99
C PHE A 191 -1.82 6.62 -9.10
N PRO A 192 -1.22 6.73 -7.89
CA PRO A 192 -1.43 7.91 -7.05
C PRO A 192 -0.91 9.20 -7.68
N TYR A 193 0.18 9.12 -8.45
CA TYR A 193 0.72 10.25 -9.21
C TYR A 193 -0.26 10.73 -10.28
N VAL A 194 -0.84 9.80 -11.04
CA VAL A 194 -1.85 10.10 -12.06
C VAL A 194 -3.11 10.68 -11.42
N VAL A 195 -3.58 10.12 -10.30
CA VAL A 195 -4.74 10.63 -9.55
C VAL A 195 -4.53 12.10 -9.16
N ARG A 196 -3.37 12.44 -8.60
CA ARG A 196 -3.02 13.83 -8.24
C ARG A 196 -3.03 14.74 -9.46
N ASN A 197 -2.27 14.37 -10.49
CA ASN A 197 -1.99 15.26 -11.62
C ASN A 197 -3.17 15.44 -12.58
N MET A 198 -4.09 14.48 -12.60
CA MET A 198 -5.32 14.55 -13.38
C MET A 198 -6.53 14.99 -12.53
N GLU A 199 -6.30 15.32 -11.26
CA GLU A 199 -7.31 15.76 -10.30
C GLU A 199 -8.53 14.83 -10.25
N LEU A 200 -8.27 13.51 -10.28
CA LEU A 200 -9.34 12.52 -10.21
C LEU A 200 -9.98 12.53 -8.83
N ASN A 201 -11.31 12.62 -8.81
CA ASN A 201 -12.08 12.41 -7.59
C ASN A 201 -12.19 10.90 -7.31
N ILE A 202 -11.34 10.40 -6.39
CA ILE A 202 -11.28 8.99 -6.02
C ILE A 202 -12.02 8.76 -4.71
N GLN A 203 -12.89 7.74 -4.71
CA GLN A 203 -13.41 7.17 -3.47
C GLN A 203 -12.45 6.10 -2.96
N TRP A 204 -12.00 6.26 -1.72
CA TRP A 204 -11.16 5.28 -1.05
C TRP A 204 -12.02 4.30 -0.26
N ILE A 205 -11.80 3.01 -0.47
CA ILE A 205 -12.48 1.93 0.25
C ILE A 205 -11.52 1.40 1.31
N ASP A 206 -11.90 1.58 2.57
CA ASP A 206 -11.13 1.17 3.74
C ASP A 206 -11.47 -0.28 4.13
N MET A 207 -11.19 -1.21 3.21
CA MET A 207 -11.29 -2.66 3.46
C MET A 207 -10.07 -3.37 2.88
N ASN A 208 -9.74 -4.53 3.42
CA ASN A 208 -8.74 -5.40 2.79
C ASN A 208 -9.32 -5.99 1.49
N VAL A 209 -8.70 -5.69 0.35
CA VAL A 209 -9.14 -6.23 -0.95
C VAL A 209 -8.89 -7.73 -1.08
N PHE A 210 -7.86 -8.25 -0.41
CA PHE A 210 -7.42 -9.64 -0.52
C PHE A 210 -8.36 -10.61 0.19
N GLU A 211 -9.08 -10.14 1.22
CA GLU A 211 -10.11 -10.91 1.91
C GLU A 211 -11.18 -9.99 2.48
N ASN A 212 -12.40 -10.09 1.93
CA ASN A 212 -13.60 -9.45 2.44
C ASN A 212 -14.86 -10.23 1.99
N PRO A 213 -16.08 -9.84 2.40
CA PRO A 213 -17.31 -10.58 2.03
C PRO A 213 -17.60 -10.68 0.52
N TYR A 214 -16.99 -9.82 -0.31
CA TYR A 214 -17.23 -9.75 -1.75
C TYR A 214 -16.07 -10.31 -2.58
N PHE A 215 -14.83 -10.11 -2.14
CA PHE A 215 -13.63 -10.47 -2.87
C PHE A 215 -12.69 -11.34 -2.02
N PHE A 216 -12.04 -12.29 -2.69
CA PHE A 216 -10.97 -13.08 -2.09
C PHE A 216 -9.90 -13.40 -3.13
N SER A 217 -8.67 -13.00 -2.83
CA SER A 217 -7.53 -13.30 -3.69
C SER A 217 -6.98 -14.67 -3.35
N LYS A 218 -6.84 -15.52 -4.37
CA LYS A 218 -6.02 -16.73 -4.28
C LYS A 218 -4.57 -16.41 -4.62
N SER A 219 -3.67 -17.33 -4.28
CA SER A 219 -2.31 -17.29 -4.79
C SER A 219 -2.28 -17.37 -6.31
N HIS A 220 -1.37 -16.59 -6.90
CA HIS A 220 -1.00 -16.73 -8.31
C HIS A 220 -0.40 -18.12 -8.58
N ARG A 221 -0.46 -18.58 -9.83
CA ARG A 221 0.10 -19.89 -10.19
C ARG A 221 1.63 -19.84 -10.09
N GLN A 222 2.19 -20.56 -9.12
CA GLN A 222 3.65 -20.64 -8.98
C GLN A 222 4.24 -21.63 -10.00
N LEU A 223 4.98 -21.10 -10.98
CA LEU A 223 5.58 -21.89 -12.06
C LEU A 223 7.08 -22.19 -11.86
N LYS A 224 7.73 -21.65 -10.83
CA LYS A 224 9.19 -21.77 -10.64
C LYS A 224 9.57 -22.17 -9.22
N ASP A 225 10.52 -23.09 -9.14
CA ASP A 225 11.13 -23.56 -7.90
C ASP A 225 12.11 -22.55 -7.28
N ILE A 226 12.44 -22.79 -6.00
CA ILE A 226 13.38 -22.00 -5.20
C ILE A 226 14.80 -22.28 -5.68
N THR A 227 15.29 -21.48 -6.62
CA THR A 227 16.69 -21.58 -7.08
C THR A 227 17.56 -20.45 -6.56
N SER A 228 16.96 -19.36 -6.07
CA SER A 228 17.67 -18.19 -5.57
C SER A 228 16.87 -17.40 -4.56
N CYS A 229 17.57 -16.64 -3.72
CA CYS A 229 17.00 -15.64 -2.82
C CYS A 229 17.66 -14.28 -3.04
N ARG A 230 16.99 -13.22 -2.62
CA ARG A 230 17.58 -11.89 -2.46
C ARG A 230 17.97 -11.67 -1.00
N ILE A 231 19.20 -11.26 -0.77
CA ILE A 231 19.67 -10.84 0.55
C ILE A 231 19.83 -9.33 0.55
N VAL A 232 19.22 -8.67 1.53
CA VAL A 232 19.34 -7.24 1.80
C VAL A 232 20.19 -7.06 3.06
N PHE A 233 21.21 -6.22 2.96
CA PHE A 233 22.19 -5.96 4.02
C PHE A 233 21.89 -4.62 4.68
N GLY A 234 21.48 -4.65 5.94
CA GLY A 234 21.09 -3.49 6.72
C GLY A 234 19.68 -2.98 6.39
N LYS A 235 19.42 -1.72 6.75
CA LYS A 235 18.13 -1.06 6.51
C LYS A 235 18.13 -0.39 5.14
N CYS A 236 17.22 -0.80 4.27
CA CYS A 236 16.97 -0.15 2.99
C CYS A 236 16.07 1.08 3.20
N ARG A 237 16.66 2.29 3.16
CA ARG A 237 15.92 3.56 3.36
C ARG A 237 15.46 4.20 2.06
N ASP A 238 16.15 3.91 0.98
CA ASP A 238 15.81 4.32 -0.37
C ASP A 238 16.37 3.30 -1.37
N VAL A 239 15.84 3.30 -2.60
CA VAL A 239 16.25 2.35 -3.65
C VAL A 239 17.73 2.52 -4.06
N GLU A 240 18.28 3.73 -3.98
CA GLU A 240 19.65 4.03 -4.39
C GLU A 240 20.69 3.54 -3.38
N SER A 241 20.39 3.64 -2.08
CA SER A 241 21.24 3.19 -0.97
C SER A 241 21.01 1.73 -0.57
N CYS A 242 19.95 1.08 -1.10
CA CYS A 242 19.65 -0.31 -0.81
C CYS A 242 20.81 -1.23 -1.22
N ALA A 243 21.48 -1.84 -0.24
CA ALA A 243 22.50 -2.85 -0.46
C ALA A 243 21.85 -4.22 -0.48
N TYR A 244 21.81 -4.86 -1.66
CA TYR A 244 21.26 -6.20 -1.81
C TYR A 244 22.03 -6.99 -2.87
N GLN A 245 21.94 -8.31 -2.79
CA GLN A 245 22.49 -9.21 -3.80
C GLN A 245 21.63 -10.48 -3.88
N ASP A 246 21.51 -11.02 -5.09
CA ASP A 246 20.84 -12.29 -5.33
C ASP A 246 21.86 -13.43 -5.23
N TYR A 247 21.48 -14.51 -4.54
CA TYR A 247 22.31 -15.69 -4.33
C TYR A 247 21.56 -16.94 -4.75
N VAL A 248 22.28 -17.90 -5.31
CA VAL A 248 21.77 -19.24 -5.63
C VAL A 248 21.68 -20.06 -4.35
N ILE A 249 20.63 -20.87 -4.25
CA ILE A 249 20.42 -21.80 -3.14
C ILE A 249 20.88 -23.17 -3.60
N GLU A 250 21.81 -23.78 -2.87
CA GLU A 250 22.29 -25.14 -3.14
C GLU A 250 21.35 -26.14 -2.47
N GLU A 251 20.64 -26.95 -3.26
CA GLU A 251 19.75 -27.99 -2.75
C GLU A 251 20.34 -29.39 -3.00
N ASN A 252 20.28 -30.27 -1.99
CA ASN A 252 20.64 -31.68 -2.09
C ASN A 252 19.77 -32.53 -1.14
N ASP A 253 19.97 -33.85 -1.13
CA ASP A 253 19.21 -34.80 -0.30
C ASP A 253 19.20 -34.49 1.21
N ARG A 254 20.15 -33.69 1.70
CA ARG A 254 20.27 -33.30 3.12
C ARG A 254 19.58 -31.96 3.43
N GLY A 255 19.14 -31.21 2.42
CA GLY A 255 18.48 -29.92 2.56
C GLY A 255 19.09 -28.84 1.68
N CYS A 256 18.76 -27.60 2.03
CA CYS A 256 19.19 -26.39 1.34
C CYS A 256 20.34 -25.72 2.10
N LYS A 257 21.28 -25.18 1.34
CA LYS A 257 22.43 -24.45 1.83
C LYS A 257 22.57 -23.13 1.09
N LEU A 258 22.90 -22.08 1.83
CA LEU A 258 23.14 -20.74 1.30
C LEU A 258 24.42 -20.20 1.92
N GLN A 259 25.35 -19.72 1.08
CA GLN A 259 26.62 -19.16 1.52
C GLN A 259 26.88 -17.82 0.85
N PHE A 260 27.33 -16.84 1.63
CA PHE A 260 27.68 -15.52 1.13
C PHE A 260 28.75 -14.85 2.00
N VAL A 261 29.32 -13.78 1.47
CA VAL A 261 30.30 -12.93 2.16
C VAL A 261 29.65 -11.58 2.39
N MET A 262 29.73 -11.07 3.62
CA MET A 262 29.17 -9.77 3.98
C MET A 262 29.85 -8.65 3.17
N PRO A 263 29.10 -7.89 2.35
CA PRO A 263 29.65 -6.80 1.55
C PRO A 263 29.82 -5.50 2.34
N LEU A 264 29.26 -5.43 3.54
CA LEU A 264 29.31 -4.28 4.44
C LEU A 264 29.08 -4.70 5.89
N GLU A 265 29.40 -3.82 6.82
CA GLU A 265 29.06 -3.99 8.24
C GLU A 265 27.60 -3.57 8.49
N CYS A 266 26.81 -4.45 9.11
CA CYS A 266 25.42 -4.15 9.49
C CYS A 266 24.93 -5.02 10.65
N GLU A 267 23.77 -4.65 11.18
CA GLU A 267 23.11 -5.35 12.29
C GLU A 267 21.85 -6.14 11.87
N ASP A 268 21.42 -5.97 10.62
CA ASP A 268 20.21 -6.58 10.05
C ASP A 268 20.57 -7.24 8.72
N ILE A 269 20.11 -8.48 8.53
CA ILE A 269 20.09 -9.18 7.23
C ILE A 269 18.65 -9.60 6.97
N LEU A 270 18.13 -9.30 5.79
CA LEU A 270 16.81 -9.79 5.34
C LEU A 270 17.00 -10.68 4.12
N ILE A 271 16.50 -11.90 4.20
CA ILE A 271 16.57 -12.90 3.13
C ILE A 271 15.16 -13.11 2.61
N ASN A 272 14.91 -12.75 1.35
CA ASN A 272 13.65 -13.01 0.67
C ASN A 272 13.82 -14.14 -0.33
N PHE A 273 13.17 -15.27 -0.05
CA PHE A 273 13.16 -16.44 -0.94
C PHE A 273 12.12 -16.29 -2.06
N GLY A 274 11.19 -15.35 -1.97
CA GLY A 274 10.06 -15.13 -2.87
C GLY A 274 8.76 -15.75 -2.35
N THR A 275 7.70 -15.68 -3.15
CA THR A 275 6.40 -16.28 -2.81
C THR A 275 6.46 -17.79 -2.95
N HIS A 276 6.15 -18.52 -1.87
CA HIS A 276 6.22 -20.00 -1.84
C HIS A 276 5.00 -20.60 -1.18
N PHE A 277 3.94 -20.77 -1.98
CA PHE A 277 2.66 -21.26 -1.47
C PHE A 277 2.76 -22.70 -0.99
N GLY A 278 2.26 -22.94 0.21
CA GLY A 278 2.21 -24.29 0.78
C GLY A 278 3.59 -24.89 1.00
N ARG A 279 4.65 -24.08 1.09
CA ARG A 279 5.98 -24.54 1.51
C ARG A 279 6.21 -24.24 2.98
N MET A 280 6.99 -25.11 3.61
CA MET A 280 7.40 -24.98 5.00
C MET A 280 8.91 -25.01 5.11
N ILE A 281 9.46 -24.18 5.99
CA ILE A 281 10.88 -24.24 6.38
C ILE A 281 11.02 -24.86 7.76
N TYR A 282 12.07 -25.66 7.96
CA TYR A 282 12.43 -26.23 9.25
C TYR A 282 13.93 -26.51 9.34
N ASN A 283 14.41 -26.82 10.54
CA ASN A 283 15.83 -27.03 10.85
C ASN A 283 16.73 -25.87 10.37
N PHE A 284 16.25 -24.64 10.47
CA PHE A 284 17.03 -23.46 10.10
C PHE A 284 18.20 -23.26 11.08
N SER A 285 19.41 -23.14 10.57
CA SER A 285 20.61 -22.85 11.34
C SER A 285 21.55 -21.91 10.59
N ILE A 286 22.26 -21.07 11.35
CA ILE A 286 23.27 -20.14 10.86
C ILE A 286 24.61 -20.41 11.55
N ASP A 287 25.69 -20.46 10.78
CA ASP A 287 27.05 -20.75 11.24
C ASP A 287 27.76 -19.49 11.79
N VAL A 288 27.08 -18.74 12.67
CA VAL A 288 27.57 -17.47 13.24
C VAL A 288 27.07 -17.33 14.68
N SER A 289 27.97 -16.96 15.60
CA SER A 289 27.67 -16.86 17.04
C SER A 289 27.05 -15.53 17.48
N GLU A 290 27.17 -14.51 16.64
CA GLU A 290 26.82 -13.11 16.90
C GLU A 290 25.36 -12.78 16.59
N VAL A 291 24.55 -13.80 16.26
CA VAL A 291 23.12 -13.67 15.97
C VAL A 291 22.34 -13.49 17.28
N THR A 292 21.56 -12.43 17.37
CA THR A 292 20.75 -12.10 18.54
C THR A 292 19.28 -12.48 18.37
N GLU A 293 18.77 -12.43 17.15
CA GLU A 293 17.35 -12.69 16.86
C GLU A 293 17.17 -13.20 15.43
N ILE A 294 16.27 -14.15 15.25
CA ILE A 294 15.80 -14.62 13.93
C ILE A 294 14.28 -14.54 13.94
N SER A 295 13.71 -13.94 12.90
CA SER A 295 12.27 -13.80 12.71
C SER A 295 11.86 -14.20 11.29
N TYR A 296 10.63 -14.66 11.15
CA TYR A 296 10.07 -15.21 9.92
C TYR A 296 8.76 -14.50 9.61
N SER A 297 8.42 -14.32 8.32
CA SER A 297 7.08 -13.86 7.92
C SER A 297 6.01 -14.94 8.10
N GLY A 298 6.40 -16.22 8.05
CA GLY A 298 5.47 -17.35 8.11
C GLY A 298 5.00 -17.69 9.52
N LEU A 299 3.84 -18.34 9.59
CA LEU A 299 3.20 -18.80 10.82
C LEU A 299 4.01 -19.92 11.47
N PRO A 300 4.45 -19.79 12.74
CA PRO A 300 5.08 -20.88 13.45
C PRO A 300 4.06 -21.98 13.77
N VAL A 301 4.34 -23.21 13.33
CA VAL A 301 3.53 -24.41 13.58
C VAL A 301 4.45 -25.55 14.00
N LEU A 302 4.38 -25.94 15.26
CA LEU A 302 5.30 -26.92 15.87
C LEU A 302 6.78 -26.49 15.69
N LYS A 303 7.55 -27.23 14.87
CA LYS A 303 8.96 -26.94 14.55
C LYS A 303 9.14 -26.31 13.15
N TYR A 304 8.05 -25.99 12.49
CA TYR A 304 8.01 -25.50 11.11
C TYR A 304 7.58 -24.03 11.10
N HIS A 305 8.00 -23.29 10.07
CA HIS A 305 7.32 -22.06 9.68
C HIS A 305 6.61 -22.29 8.35
N VAL A 306 5.30 -22.06 8.36
CA VAL A 306 4.40 -22.25 7.23
C VAL A 306 4.15 -20.90 6.57
N PHE A 307 4.36 -20.83 5.26
CA PHE A 307 4.15 -19.61 4.49
C PHE A 307 2.92 -19.78 3.61
N ASP A 308 1.88 -19.00 3.90
CA ASP A 308 0.62 -19.01 3.17
C ASP A 308 0.39 -17.65 2.51
N ASN A 309 0.36 -17.62 1.18
CA ASN A 309 0.12 -16.43 0.34
C ASN A 309 1.06 -15.23 0.54
N GLU A 310 2.17 -15.37 1.27
CA GLU A 310 3.16 -14.32 1.48
C GLU A 310 4.55 -14.72 0.97
N ASP A 311 5.42 -13.71 0.79
CA ASP A 311 6.83 -13.95 0.54
C ASP A 311 7.47 -14.63 1.76
N MET A 312 8.25 -15.67 1.52
CA MET A 312 9.06 -16.32 2.53
C MET A 312 10.26 -15.42 2.85
N VAL A 313 10.15 -14.69 3.96
CA VAL A 313 11.14 -13.74 4.41
C VAL A 313 11.69 -14.17 5.77
N ILE A 314 13.01 -14.20 5.88
CA ILE A 314 13.73 -14.45 7.13
C ILE A 314 14.56 -13.21 7.43
N ARG A 315 14.38 -12.64 8.62
CA ARG A 315 15.20 -11.54 9.11
C ARG A 315 16.07 -12.00 10.25
N ILE A 316 17.36 -11.73 10.12
CA ILE A 316 18.40 -12.11 11.08
C ILE A 316 19.00 -10.81 11.62
N ARG A 317 19.01 -10.66 12.95
CA ARG A 317 19.70 -9.59 13.65
C ARG A 317 20.92 -10.11 14.37
N GLY A 318 21.96 -9.30 14.40
CA GLY A 318 23.22 -9.64 15.02
C GLY A 318 24.25 -8.54 14.81
N LYS A 319 25.53 -8.89 14.87
CA LYS A 319 26.62 -8.01 14.44
C LYS A 319 27.39 -8.71 13.33
N PHE A 320 27.35 -8.15 12.14
CA PHE A 320 27.98 -8.73 10.96
C PHE A 320 29.06 -7.80 10.43
N SER A 321 30.28 -8.31 10.30
CA SER A 321 31.44 -7.51 9.85
C SER A 321 31.68 -7.67 8.36
N LEU A 322 32.22 -6.62 7.73
CA LEU A 322 32.67 -6.66 6.34
C LEU A 322 33.61 -7.85 6.10
N GLY A 323 33.35 -8.64 5.05
CA GLY A 323 34.16 -9.80 4.68
C GLY A 323 33.88 -11.07 5.49
N GLN A 324 33.00 -11.03 6.49
CA GLN A 324 32.59 -12.21 7.24
C GLN A 324 31.86 -13.21 6.31
N LYS A 325 32.23 -14.48 6.41
CA LYS A 325 31.55 -15.57 5.69
C LYS A 325 30.35 -16.04 6.50
N ILE A 326 29.19 -16.10 5.86
CA ILE A 326 27.95 -16.56 6.47
C ILE A 326 27.51 -17.84 5.77
N GLY A 327 27.21 -18.88 6.55
CA GLY A 327 26.64 -20.13 6.08
C GLY A 327 25.28 -20.36 6.73
N LEU A 328 24.30 -20.73 5.91
CA LEU A 328 22.94 -21.05 6.32
C LEU A 328 22.58 -22.46 5.85
N PHE A 329 21.86 -23.18 6.70
CA PHE A 329 21.30 -24.49 6.38
C PHE A 329 19.84 -24.53 6.81
N PHE A 330 18.98 -25.10 5.97
CA PHE A 330 17.55 -25.28 6.25
C PHE A 330 16.96 -26.37 5.37
N ASN A 331 15.80 -26.89 5.74
CA ASN A 331 15.05 -27.82 4.91
C ASN A 331 13.77 -27.15 4.39
N LEU A 332 13.39 -27.51 3.16
CA LEU A 332 12.12 -27.11 2.55
C LEU A 332 11.27 -28.35 2.28
N SER A 333 9.97 -28.22 2.47
CA SER A 333 9.00 -29.28 2.17
C SER A 333 7.67 -28.68 1.74
N ARG A 334 6.83 -29.45 1.04
CA ARG A 334 5.43 -29.05 0.86
C ARG A 334 4.66 -29.36 2.14
N THR A 335 3.71 -28.50 2.45
CA THR A 335 2.78 -28.68 3.56
C THR A 335 2.00 -29.99 3.36
N ASP A 336 1.60 -30.27 2.12
CA ASP A 336 0.88 -31.47 1.71
C ASP A 336 1.59 -32.78 2.08
N ASP A 337 2.93 -32.78 2.11
CA ASP A 337 3.73 -33.97 2.40
C ASP A 337 3.66 -34.38 3.90
N PHE A 338 3.14 -33.48 4.75
CA PHE A 338 3.13 -33.62 6.22
C PHE A 338 1.73 -33.38 6.83
N LEU A 339 0.67 -33.39 6.02
CA LEU A 339 -0.71 -33.22 6.46
C LEU A 339 -1.19 -34.46 7.25
N ASP A 340 -0.78 -34.56 8.51
CA ASP A 340 -1.45 -35.40 9.51
C ASP A 340 -2.45 -34.57 10.34
N GLN A 341 -3.34 -35.25 11.05
CA GLN A 341 -4.38 -34.59 11.86
C GLN A 341 -3.77 -33.68 12.93
N LYS A 342 -2.64 -34.07 13.52
CA LYS A 342 -1.97 -33.30 14.57
C LYS A 342 -1.42 -31.98 14.02
N PHE A 343 -0.87 -32.01 12.82
CA PHE A 343 -0.37 -30.83 12.13
C PHE A 343 -1.51 -29.88 11.73
N LEU A 344 -2.62 -30.42 11.23
CA LEU A 344 -3.83 -29.64 10.94
C LEU A 344 -4.40 -28.95 12.20
N ASP A 345 -4.54 -29.69 13.30
CA ASP A 345 -5.01 -29.13 14.56
C ASP A 345 -4.06 -28.01 15.05
N ALA A 346 -2.75 -28.18 14.90
CA ALA A 346 -1.76 -27.16 15.26
C ALA A 346 -1.81 -25.91 14.37
N ILE A 347 -2.05 -26.05 13.06
CA ILE A 347 -2.29 -24.90 12.16
C ILE A 347 -3.52 -24.14 12.63
N ILE A 348 -4.62 -24.86 12.87
CA ILE A 348 -5.90 -24.29 13.29
C ILE A 348 -5.70 -23.51 14.59
N ASP A 349 -5.09 -24.12 15.60
CA ASP A 349 -4.82 -23.48 16.88
C ASP A 349 -3.95 -22.23 16.74
N SER A 350 -2.88 -22.31 15.95
CA SER A 350 -1.97 -21.18 15.70
C SER A 350 -2.70 -20.02 14.99
N TYR A 351 -3.48 -20.32 13.96
CA TYR A 351 -4.29 -19.34 13.24
C TYR A 351 -5.35 -18.68 14.14
N TYR A 352 -6.08 -19.46 14.94
CA TYR A 352 -7.08 -18.92 15.86
C TYR A 352 -6.44 -18.09 16.99
N TYR A 353 -5.27 -18.51 17.48
CA TYR A 353 -4.51 -17.75 18.47
C TYR A 353 -4.08 -16.38 17.92
N ASP A 354 -3.49 -16.36 16.71
CA ASP A 354 -3.05 -15.12 16.07
C ASP A 354 -4.23 -14.22 15.72
N LYS A 355 -5.31 -14.77 15.16
CA LYS A 355 -6.55 -14.01 14.89
C LYS A 355 -7.13 -13.40 16.17
N ARG A 356 -7.12 -14.13 17.29
CA ARG A 356 -7.59 -13.63 18.58
C ARG A 356 -6.68 -12.52 19.09
N THR A 357 -5.37 -12.71 19.01
CA THR A 357 -4.37 -11.72 19.43
C THR A 357 -4.49 -10.45 18.60
N PHE A 358 -4.58 -10.58 17.28
CA PHE A 358 -4.80 -9.47 16.36
C PHE A 358 -6.09 -8.72 16.63
N ASN A 359 -7.22 -9.43 16.81
CA ASN A 359 -8.50 -8.80 17.17
C ASN A 359 -8.44 -8.06 18.52
N ASN A 360 -7.71 -8.58 19.49
CA ASN A 360 -7.49 -7.89 20.77
C ASN A 360 -6.65 -6.61 20.56
N SER A 361 -5.61 -6.67 19.72
CA SER A 361 -4.81 -5.51 19.34
C SER A 361 -5.64 -4.45 18.62
N ILE A 362 -6.50 -4.83 17.67
CA ILE A 362 -7.45 -3.92 17.01
C ILE A 362 -8.33 -3.22 18.05
N ARG A 363 -8.97 -3.97 18.95
CA ARG A 363 -9.83 -3.38 20.00
C ARG A 363 -9.05 -2.40 20.88
N SER A 364 -7.81 -2.74 21.25
CA SER A 364 -6.94 -1.86 22.02
C SER A 364 -6.62 -0.57 21.25
N MET A 365 -6.30 -0.67 19.95
CA MET A 365 -6.05 0.48 19.09
C MET A 365 -7.30 1.34 18.89
N GLU A 366 -8.48 0.74 18.71
CA GLU A 366 -9.76 1.46 18.63
C GLU A 366 -10.03 2.26 19.91
N GLN A 367 -9.79 1.68 21.08
CA GLN A 367 -9.90 2.38 22.37
C GLN A 367 -8.91 3.56 22.47
N GLN A 368 -7.67 3.37 22.03
CA GLN A 368 -6.67 4.45 21.98
C GLN A 368 -7.08 5.57 21.03
N ASN A 369 -7.57 5.22 19.83
CA ASN A 369 -8.07 6.19 18.85
C ASN A 369 -9.29 6.96 19.37
N GLN A 370 -10.22 6.31 20.06
CA GLN A 370 -11.35 6.98 20.71
C GLN A 370 -10.89 8.00 21.75
N LYS A 371 -9.90 7.62 22.59
CA LYS A 371 -9.30 8.52 23.57
C LYS A 371 -8.62 9.71 22.89
N MET A 372 -7.85 9.46 21.83
CA MET A 372 -7.15 10.49 21.08
C MET A 372 -8.12 11.46 20.40
N ASN A 373 -9.21 10.96 19.81
CA ASN A 373 -10.27 11.78 19.25
C ASN A 373 -10.96 12.66 20.30
N TYR A 374 -11.19 12.12 21.51
CA TYR A 374 -11.73 12.91 22.62
C TYR A 374 -10.78 14.04 23.03
N GLU A 375 -9.48 13.76 23.15
CA GLU A 375 -8.46 14.77 23.46
C GLU A 375 -8.35 15.83 22.36
N TYR A 376 -8.36 15.41 21.09
CA TYR A 376 -8.36 16.30 19.93
C TYR A 376 -9.56 17.25 19.92
N ASN A 377 -10.76 16.74 20.19
CA ASN A 377 -11.97 17.56 20.28
C ASN A 377 -11.88 18.58 21.42
N ASN A 378 -11.35 18.19 22.58
CA ASN A 378 -11.11 19.11 23.70
C ASN A 378 -10.10 20.21 23.35
N ILE A 379 -9.02 19.87 22.65
CA ILE A 379 -8.02 20.85 22.20
C ILE A 379 -8.65 21.81 21.18
N ASN A 380 -9.39 21.29 20.20
CA ASN A 380 -10.08 22.12 19.21
C ASN A 380 -11.11 23.06 19.84
N GLN A 381 -11.81 22.62 20.88
CA GLN A 381 -12.72 23.49 21.62
C GLN A 381 -11.95 24.63 22.30
N LYS A 382 -10.85 24.32 23.02
CA LYS A 382 -9.99 25.35 23.64
C LYS A 382 -9.40 26.31 22.61
N TYR A 383 -9.04 25.80 21.43
CA TYR A 383 -8.53 26.61 20.33
C TYR A 383 -9.60 27.61 19.83
N LYS A 384 -10.85 27.16 19.65
CA LYS A 384 -11.97 28.06 19.32
C LYS A 384 -12.20 29.12 20.41
N GLU A 385 -12.19 28.71 21.69
CA GLU A 385 -12.33 29.64 22.81
C GLU A 385 -11.20 30.69 22.85
N MET A 386 -9.96 30.30 22.51
CA MET A 386 -8.85 31.25 22.36
C MET A 386 -9.03 32.18 21.18
N LEU A 387 -9.47 31.69 20.02
CA LEU A 387 -9.76 32.53 18.86
C LEU A 387 -10.81 33.59 19.18
N ASP A 388 -11.91 33.20 19.84
CA ASP A 388 -12.96 34.13 20.26
C ASP A 388 -12.41 35.20 21.21
N ARG A 389 -11.57 34.81 22.17
CA ARG A 389 -10.88 35.75 23.08
C ARG A 389 -9.92 36.68 22.34
N CYS A 390 -9.16 36.19 21.37
CA CYS A 390 -8.29 37.01 20.54
C CYS A 390 -9.11 38.05 19.76
N SER A 391 -10.20 37.63 19.12
CA SER A 391 -11.11 38.55 18.43
C SER A 391 -11.77 39.57 19.37
N GLU A 392 -12.10 39.20 20.61
CA GLU A 392 -12.59 40.14 21.61
C GLU A 392 -11.51 41.16 22.01
N LEU A 393 -10.27 40.71 22.22
CA LEU A 393 -9.14 41.57 22.52
C LEU A 393 -8.84 42.54 21.37
N GLU A 394 -8.86 42.08 20.11
CA GLU A 394 -8.73 42.92 18.93
C GLU A 394 -9.81 44.01 18.88
N LYS A 395 -11.08 43.66 19.15
CA LYS A 395 -12.17 44.63 19.25
C LYS A 395 -11.94 45.65 20.37
N ARG A 396 -11.39 45.23 21.52
CA ARG A 396 -11.06 46.12 22.64
C ARG A 396 -9.83 46.99 22.36
N LEU A 397 -8.91 46.55 21.51
CA LEU A 397 -7.72 47.30 21.09
C LEU A 397 -8.04 48.33 20.00
N LYS A 398 -9.05 48.10 19.17
CA LYS A 398 -9.44 48.96 18.04
C LYS A 398 -9.59 50.46 18.40
N PRO A 399 -10.22 50.88 19.52
CA PRO A 399 -10.29 52.29 19.90
C PRO A 399 -8.92 52.89 20.26
N TYR A 400 -7.97 52.08 20.74
CA TYR A 400 -6.60 52.53 21.06
C TYR A 400 -5.73 52.69 19.81
N GLU A 401 -5.98 51.87 18.78
CA GLU A 401 -5.37 52.06 17.46
C GLU A 401 -5.87 53.35 16.80
N GLU A 402 -7.16 53.66 16.91
CA GLU A 402 -7.74 54.93 16.42
C GLU A 402 -7.15 56.15 17.15
N ILE A 403 -6.86 56.03 18.45
CA ILE A 403 -6.13 57.08 19.21
C ILE A 403 -4.73 57.30 18.64
N ARG A 404 -4.03 56.26 18.19
CA ARG A 404 -2.68 56.36 17.58
C ARG A 404 -2.65 57.16 16.29
N VAL A 405 -3.80 57.32 15.61
CA VAL A 405 -3.95 58.09 14.36
C VAL A 405 -4.60 59.46 14.60
N SER A 406 -4.97 59.79 15.84
CA SER A 406 -5.53 61.08 16.20
C SER A 406 -4.45 62.18 16.18
N PRO A 407 -4.74 63.39 15.68
CA PRO A 407 -3.83 64.54 15.76
C PRO A 407 -3.40 64.90 17.19
N LEU A 408 -4.15 64.42 18.20
CA LEU A 408 -3.80 64.57 19.61
C LEU A 408 -2.60 63.67 19.99
N TYR A 409 -2.47 62.48 19.41
CA TYR A 409 -1.39 61.55 19.69
C TYR A 409 -0.04 62.09 19.22
N ASP A 410 0.04 62.66 18.02
CA ASP A 410 1.27 63.30 17.53
C ASP A 410 1.69 64.54 18.34
N LYS A 411 0.73 65.24 18.96
CA LYS A 411 1.03 66.34 19.89
C LYS A 411 1.52 65.86 21.25
N VAL A 412 1.08 64.68 21.70
CA VAL A 412 1.41 64.13 23.03
C VAL A 412 2.62 63.19 23.00
N ARG A 413 2.93 62.58 21.84
CA ARG A 413 4.06 61.65 21.64
C ARG A 413 5.41 62.21 22.13
N PRO A 414 5.83 63.46 21.80
CA PRO A 414 7.09 64.02 22.28
C PRO A 414 7.10 64.32 23.78
N LEU A 415 5.90 64.46 24.40
CA LEU A 415 5.75 64.72 25.84
C LEU A 415 5.83 63.43 26.66
N CYS A 416 5.45 62.29 26.08
CA CYS A 416 5.55 60.97 26.71
C CYS A 416 6.93 60.32 26.58
N GLU A 417 7.71 60.68 25.54
CA GLU A 417 9.08 60.18 25.33
C GLU A 417 10.12 60.79 26.27
N ARG A 418 9.77 61.86 27.02
CA ARG A 418 10.59 62.38 28.11
C ARG A 418 10.20 61.65 29.41
N GLN A 419 11.10 60.79 29.87
CA GLN A 419 11.00 59.76 30.92
C GLN A 419 10.30 60.07 32.27
N ASP A 420 9.77 61.28 32.50
CA ASP A 420 9.19 61.70 33.79
C ASP A 420 7.65 61.88 33.75
N LEU A 421 7.01 61.96 32.57
CA LEU A 421 5.55 62.16 32.50
C LEU A 421 4.74 60.85 32.54
N VAL A 422 5.23 59.77 31.92
CA VAL A 422 4.53 58.47 31.87
C VAL A 422 4.31 57.91 33.27
N THR A 423 5.32 57.96 34.14
CA THR A 423 5.22 57.55 35.54
C THR A 423 4.27 58.44 36.36
N LYS A 424 4.23 59.76 36.09
CA LYS A 424 3.34 60.71 36.78
C LYS A 424 1.88 60.57 36.35
N VAL A 425 1.60 60.31 35.07
CA VAL A 425 0.24 60.09 34.56
C VAL A 425 -0.28 58.72 35.01
N ILE A 426 0.52 57.66 34.93
CA ILE A 426 0.16 56.33 35.45
C ILE A 426 -0.13 56.39 36.96
N ARG A 427 0.71 57.09 37.76
CA ARG A 427 0.42 57.31 39.19
C ARG A 427 -0.89 58.09 39.42
N LYS A 428 -1.17 59.15 38.66
CA LYS A 428 -2.40 59.96 38.85
C LYS A 428 -3.69 59.26 38.40
N VAL A 429 -3.61 58.39 37.39
CA VAL A 429 -4.77 57.67 36.83
C VAL A 429 -5.06 56.39 37.61
N ILE A 430 -4.02 55.70 38.11
CA ILE A 430 -4.18 54.46 38.87
C ILE A 430 -4.46 54.73 40.37
N LEU A 431 -3.86 55.75 40.98
CA LEU A 431 -4.04 56.04 42.42
C LEU A 431 -5.25 56.94 42.76
N LYS A 432 -6.10 57.32 41.79
CA LYS A 432 -7.35 58.07 42.05
C LYS A 432 -8.61 57.20 42.13
N ARG A 433 -8.46 55.87 42.14
CA ARG A 433 -9.56 54.91 42.32
C ARG A 433 -9.43 54.05 43.58
N TYR A 434 -8.76 54.59 44.60
CA TYR A 434 -8.96 54.22 46.01
C TYR A 434 -9.13 55.49 46.83
#